data_AF-A0A2M7XJM6-F1
#
_entry.id   AF-A0A2M7XJM6-F1
#
_cell.length_a   1.000
_cell.length_b   1.000
_cell.length_c   1.000
_cell.angle_alpha   90.00
_cell.angle_beta   90.00
_cell.angle_gamma   90.00
#
_symmetry.space_group_name_H-M   'P 1'
#
loop_
_entity.id
_entity.type
_entity.pdbx_description
1 polymer ?
#
loop_
_entity_poly.entity_id
_entity_poly.type
_entity_poly.pdbx_seq_one_letter_code
_entity_poly.pdbx_strand_id
1 'polypeptide(L)'
;MALSFDGYKLTEIINPNGHCTQIGFTNENEPDVKKRGVILFDRQIRYIEVEEHQKFKRVKVYTTKDAEPMDFDFLEDNYANFDLFLRSIYNQ
;
A
#
# COMPACT_ATOMS: atom_id res chain seq x y z
N MET A 1 1.00 4.67 -15.95
CA MET A 1 2.04 4.27 -14.97
C MET A 1 1.99 2.76 -14.82
N ALA A 2 3.11 2.09 -15.01
CA ALA A 2 3.27 0.66 -14.70
C ALA A 2 3.86 0.55 -13.29
N LEU A 3 3.37 -0.40 -12.50
CA LEU A 3 3.98 -0.75 -11.22
C LEU A 3 5.40 -1.25 -11.50
N SER A 4 6.42 -0.47 -11.12
CA SER A 4 7.81 -0.95 -11.18
C SER A 4 8.18 -1.59 -9.85
N PHE A 5 8.22 -2.91 -9.85
CA PHE A 5 8.70 -3.74 -8.74
C PHE A 5 10.11 -4.29 -9.03
N ASP A 6 10.85 -3.66 -9.94
CA ASP A 6 12.20 -4.12 -10.26
C ASP A 6 13.07 -4.11 -9.00
N GLY A 7 13.66 -5.27 -8.69
CA GLY A 7 14.46 -5.48 -7.48
C GLY A 7 13.69 -5.89 -6.22
N TYR A 8 12.35 -5.85 -6.24
CA TYR A 8 11.52 -6.27 -5.11
C TYR A 8 11.20 -7.77 -5.17
N LYS A 9 11.33 -8.45 -4.02
CA LYS A 9 10.91 -9.86 -3.84
C LYS A 9 9.53 -9.91 -3.22
N LEU A 10 8.66 -10.76 -3.75
CA LEU A 10 7.37 -11.09 -3.12
C LEU A 10 7.63 -11.73 -1.75
N THR A 11 6.94 -11.24 -0.72
CA THR A 11 7.06 -11.76 0.66
C THR A 11 5.77 -12.39 1.15
N GLU A 12 4.61 -11.83 0.79
CA GLU A 12 3.32 -12.31 1.24
C GLU A 12 2.19 -11.95 0.28
N ILE A 13 1.13 -12.77 0.32
CA ILE A 13 -0.16 -12.49 -0.30
C ILE A 13 -1.22 -12.76 0.76
N ILE A 14 -2.02 -11.75 1.05
CA ILE A 14 -3.10 -11.78 2.05
C ILE A 14 -4.39 -11.43 1.35
N ASN A 15 -5.49 -12.11 1.69
CA ASN A 15 -6.84 -11.77 1.23
C ASN A 15 -7.67 -11.34 2.45
N PRO A 16 -7.63 -10.05 2.86
CA PRO A 16 -8.31 -9.58 4.06
C PRO A 16 -9.83 -9.80 4.01
N ASN A 17 -10.41 -9.80 2.80
CA ASN A 17 -11.80 -10.14 2.53
C ASN A 17 -11.96 -10.62 1.07
N GLY A 18 -13.19 -10.96 0.65
CA GLY A 18 -13.47 -11.49 -0.70
C GLY A 18 -13.33 -10.50 -1.87
N HIS A 19 -13.05 -9.22 -1.60
CA HIS A 19 -12.97 -8.14 -2.60
C HIS A 19 -11.66 -7.35 -2.51
N CYS A 20 -10.70 -7.85 -1.74
CA CYS A 20 -9.46 -7.17 -1.41
C CYS A 20 -8.31 -8.19 -1.33
N THR A 21 -7.25 -7.93 -2.09
CA THR A 21 -5.99 -8.70 -2.01
C THR A 21 -4.84 -7.76 -1.73
N GLN A 22 -4.12 -7.99 -0.64
CA GLN A 22 -2.88 -7.30 -0.32
C GLN A 22 -1.68 -8.17 -0.71
N ILE A 23 -0.73 -7.59 -1.43
CA ILE A 23 0.50 -8.24 -1.86
C ILE A 23 1.67 -7.44 -1.29
N GLY A 24 2.51 -8.09 -0.49
CA GLY A 24 3.67 -7.47 0.15
C GLY A 24 4.98 -7.84 -0.55
N PHE A 25 5.87 -6.85 -0.68
CA PHE A 25 7.17 -6.97 -1.29
C PHE A 25 8.25 -6.31 -0.43
N THR A 26 9.48 -6.82 -0.51
CA THR A 26 10.65 -6.24 0.15
C THR A 26 11.82 -6.15 -0.82
N ASN A 27 12.65 -5.12 -0.67
CA ASN A 27 13.88 -4.95 -1.43
C ASN A 27 15.02 -4.72 -0.45
N GLU A 28 15.99 -5.63 -0.41
CA GLU A 28 17.17 -5.52 0.48
C GLU A 28 18.16 -4.45 0.01
N ASN A 29 18.02 -3.97 -1.24
CA ASN A 29 18.91 -2.99 -1.84
C ASN A 29 18.39 -1.55 -1.75
N GLU A 30 17.17 -1.33 -1.23
CA GLU A 30 16.59 -0.01 -1.05
C GLU A 30 16.63 0.39 0.43
N PRO A 31 17.59 1.24 0.85
CA PRO A 31 17.76 1.56 2.27
C PRO A 31 16.61 2.40 2.84
N ASP A 32 15.91 3.13 1.98
CA ASP A 32 14.87 4.09 2.38
C ASP A 32 13.49 3.44 2.53
N VAL A 33 13.20 2.39 1.74
CA VAL A 33 11.91 1.67 1.71
C VAL A 33 12.10 0.24 2.22
N LYS A 34 11.62 -0.02 3.44
CA LYS A 34 11.73 -1.36 4.06
C LYS A 34 10.76 -2.36 3.43
N LYS A 35 9.56 -1.89 3.08
CA LYS A 35 8.49 -2.73 2.55
C LYS A 35 7.64 -1.92 1.58
N ARG A 36 7.23 -2.55 0.49
CA ARG A 36 6.25 -2.01 -0.44
C ARG A 36 5.11 -3.00 -0.56
N GLY A 37 3.88 -2.51 -0.53
CA GLY A 37 2.69 -3.33 -0.67
C GLY A 37 1.76 -2.75 -1.72
N VAL A 38 1.00 -3.62 -2.37
CA VAL A 38 -0.11 -3.21 -3.22
C VAL A 38 -1.38 -3.89 -2.75
N ILE A 39 -2.44 -3.11 -2.61
CA ILE A 39 -3.77 -3.58 -2.27
C ILE A 39 -4.66 -3.42 -3.50
N LEU A 40 -5.21 -4.53 -3.98
CA LEU A 40 -6.05 -4.63 -5.16
C LEU A 40 -7.52 -4.73 -4.75
N PHE A 41 -8.39 -4.01 -5.45
CA PHE A 41 -9.83 -3.98 -5.20
C PHE A 41 -10.61 -4.35 -6.44
N ASP A 42 -11.77 -4.97 -6.25
CA ASP A 42 -12.66 -5.32 -7.37
C ASP A 42 -13.31 -4.10 -8.02
N ARG A 43 -13.58 -3.00 -7.28
CA ARG A 43 -14.38 -1.85 -7.75
C ARG A 43 -13.97 -0.51 -7.13
N GLN A 44 -14.19 0.59 -7.87
CA GLN A 44 -13.94 2.02 -7.54
C GLN A 44 -12.48 2.47 -7.38
N ILE A 45 -11.67 1.71 -6.65
CA ILE A 45 -10.23 1.95 -6.52
C ILE A 45 -9.52 1.00 -7.48
N ARG A 46 -8.53 1.51 -8.22
CA ARG A 46 -7.73 0.68 -9.13
C ARG A 46 -6.75 -0.16 -8.31
N TYR A 47 -6.00 0.48 -7.42
CA TYR A 47 -5.17 -0.15 -6.40
C TYR A 47 -4.67 0.90 -5.39
N ILE A 48 -4.18 0.44 -4.25
CA ILE A 48 -3.49 1.28 -3.26
C ILE A 48 -2.05 0.79 -3.16
N GLU A 49 -1.08 1.70 -3.24
CA GLU A 49 0.31 1.39 -2.87
C GLU A 49 0.55 1.82 -1.42
N VAL A 50 1.27 0.97 -0.69
CA VAL A 50 1.74 1.25 0.66
C VAL A 50 3.24 1.12 0.67
N GLU A 51 3.95 2.17 1.05
CA GLU A 51 5.40 2.18 1.22
C GLU A 51 5.72 2.41 2.70
N GLU A 52 6.44 1.48 3.32
CA GLU A 52 6.95 1.64 4.67
C GLU A 52 8.40 2.13 4.60
N HIS A 53 8.58 3.42 4.92
CA HIS A 53 9.87 4.06 5.01
C HIS A 53 10.42 3.93 6.44
N GLN A 54 11.67 4.34 6.66
CA GLN A 54 12.26 4.26 8.00
C GLN A 54 11.54 5.08 9.07
N LYS A 55 10.87 6.19 8.70
CA LYS A 55 10.28 7.17 9.63
C LYS A 55 8.79 7.42 9.42
N PHE A 56 8.20 6.93 8.33
CA PHE A 56 6.81 7.19 7.98
C PHE A 56 6.30 6.08 7.06
N LYS A 57 4.97 5.99 6.95
CA LYS A 57 4.31 5.14 5.96
C LYS A 57 3.60 6.04 4.95
N ARG A 58 3.82 5.78 3.67
CA ARG A 58 3.13 6.49 2.59
C ARG A 58 2.10 5.59 1.96
N VAL A 59 0.90 6.13 1.79
CA VAL A 59 -0.18 5.48 1.06
C VAL A 59 -0.49 6.29 -0.19
N LYS A 60 -0.52 5.64 -1.34
CA LYS A 60 -0.91 6.24 -2.62
C LYS A 60 -2.17 5.54 -3.11
N VAL A 61 -3.27 6.27 -3.22
CA VAL A 61 -4.56 5.73 -3.67
C VAL A 61 -4.76 6.06 -5.13
N TYR A 62 -4.79 5.04 -5.99
CA TYR A 62 -5.04 5.19 -7.41
C TYR A 62 -6.50 4.86 -7.71
N THR A 63 -7.28 5.85 -8.11
CA THR A 63 -8.66 5.64 -8.54
C THR A 63 -8.72 5.32 -10.04
N THR A 64 -9.83 4.76 -10.51
CA THR A 64 -10.02 4.55 -11.95
C THR A 64 -10.32 5.83 -12.73
N LYS A 65 -10.56 6.96 -12.02
CA LYS A 65 -11.02 8.22 -12.62
C LYS A 65 -9.91 9.27 -12.70
N ASP A 66 -8.95 9.23 -11.78
CA ASP A 66 -7.92 10.25 -11.64
C ASP A 66 -6.61 9.83 -12.33
N ALA A 67 -5.92 10.81 -12.91
CA ALA A 67 -4.62 10.58 -13.56
C ALA A 67 -3.46 10.49 -12.56
N GLU A 68 -3.60 11.15 -11.41
CA GLU A 68 -2.62 11.20 -10.33
C GLU A 68 -3.18 10.54 -9.07
N PRO A 69 -2.34 9.85 -8.28
CA PRO A 69 -2.77 9.27 -7.00
C PRO A 69 -3.03 10.35 -5.95
N MET A 70 -3.88 10.01 -4.99
CA MET A 70 -3.95 10.74 -3.73
C MET A 70 -2.91 10.18 -2.76
N ASP A 71 -2.00 11.02 -2.29
CA ASP A 71 -0.89 10.63 -1.42
C ASP A 71 -1.18 11.03 0.04
N PHE A 72 -0.95 10.10 0.97
CA PHE A 72 -1.11 10.29 2.41
C PHE A 72 0.14 9.81 3.14
N ASP A 73 0.73 10.67 3.95
CA ASP A 73 1.87 10.34 4.80
C ASP A 73 1.45 10.20 6.27
N PHE A 74 1.70 9.02 6.82
CA PHE A 74 1.50 8.71 8.23
C PHE A 74 2.85 8.71 8.93
N LEU A 75 3.09 9.72 9.78
CA LEU A 75 4.23 9.78 10.68
C LEU A 75 4.04 8.81 11.86
N GLU A 76 5.11 8.47 12.58
CA GLU A 76 5.07 7.52 13.72
C GLU A 76 3.95 7.82 14.72
N ASP A 77 3.77 9.09 15.08
CA ASP A 77 2.73 9.54 16.02
C ASP A 77 1.29 9.22 15.55
N ASN A 78 1.11 8.97 14.25
CA ASN A 78 -0.16 8.72 13.59
C ASN A 78 -0.31 7.28 13.07
N TYR A 79 0.55 6.34 13.48
CA TYR A 79 0.44 4.95 13.02
C TYR A 79 -0.89 4.29 13.42
N ALA A 80 -1.50 4.70 14.53
CA ALA A 80 -2.85 4.25 14.88
C ALA A 80 -3.89 4.63 13.81
N ASN A 81 -3.74 5.79 13.16
CA ASN A 81 -4.63 6.22 12.07
C ASN A 81 -4.38 5.41 10.79
N PHE A 82 -3.13 5.02 10.54
CA PHE A 82 -2.80 4.10 9.45
C PHE A 82 -3.47 2.73 9.64
N ASP A 83 -3.45 2.19 10.86
CA ASP A 83 -4.12 0.93 11.16
C ASP A 83 -5.64 1.04 11.01
N LEU A 84 -6.25 2.15 11.47
CA LEU A 84 -7.67 2.44 11.26
C LEU A 84 -8.00 2.57 9.77
N PHE A 85 -7.13 3.20 8.98
CA PHE A 85 -7.28 3.32 7.53
C PHE A 85 -7.31 1.95 6.86
N LEU A 86 -6.35 1.06 7.16
CA LEU A 86 -6.33 -0.30 6.62
C LEU A 86 -7.59 -1.09 7.02
N ARG A 87 -8.01 -1.03 8.29
CA ARG A 87 -9.24 -1.67 8.76
C ARG A 87 -10.49 -1.18 8.03
N SER A 88 -10.59 0.14 7.84
CA SER A 88 -11.71 0.76 7.12
C SER A 88 -11.80 0.24 5.68
N ILE A 89 -10.65 0.06 5.03
CA ILE A 89 -10.56 -0.46 3.67
C ILE A 89 -10.86 -1.96 3.60
N TYR A 90 -10.42 -2.71 4.61
CA TYR A 90 -10.69 -4.15 4.72
C TYR A 90 -12.11 -4.46 5.20
N ASN A 91 -12.91 -3.44 5.53
CA ASN A 91 -14.21 -3.58 6.17
C ASN A 91 -14.14 -4.48 7.43
N GLN A 92 -13.13 -4.25 8.28
CA GLN A 92 -12.90 -4.95 9.55
C GLN A 92 -13.07 -4.04 10.78
#